data_AF-W1EWK2-F1
#
_entry.id   AF-W1EWK2-F1
#
_cell.length_a   1.000
_cell.length_b   1.000
_cell.length_c   1.000
_cell.angle_alpha   90.00
_cell.angle_beta   90.00
_cell.angle_gamma   90.00
#
_symmetry.space_group_name_H-M   'P 1'
#
loop_
_entity.id
_entity.type
_entity.pdbx_description
1 polymer ?
#
loop_
_entity_poly.entity_id
_entity_poly.type
_entity_poly.pdbx_seq_one_letter_code
_entity_poly.pdbx_strand_id
1 'polypeptide(L)'
;MQIAVLIVPTTKDETIEQYATRVFDNWRLGDAKRNDGILIIVAWSDRTVRIQVGYGLEEKVTDALARDIIRSNMIPAFKQQKFAQGLELAINALNNQLTSQHQYPTNPSESESASSSDHYYFAIFWVFAVMFFPFWFFHQGSNFLSRM
;
A
#
# COMPACT_ATOMS: atom_id res chain seq x y z
N MET A 1 4.46 -0.26 -6.19
CA MET A 1 4.98 -1.50 -5.59
C MET A 1 4.02 -2.59 -5.95
N GLN A 2 4.53 -3.74 -6.37
CA GLN A 2 3.69 -4.85 -6.78
C GLN A 2 4.08 -6.10 -5.98
N ILE A 3 3.11 -6.72 -5.31
CA ILE A 3 3.28 -8.01 -4.66
C ILE A 3 2.46 -9.03 -5.43
N ALA A 4 3.09 -10.12 -5.83
CA ALA A 4 2.45 -11.26 -6.46
C ALA A 4 2.62 -12.51 -5.59
N VAL A 5 1.62 -13.39 -5.60
CA VAL A 5 1.66 -14.69 -4.92
C VAL A 5 1.45 -15.78 -5.95
N LEU A 6 2.36 -16.74 -6.00
CA LEU A 6 2.29 -17.92 -6.85
C LEU A 6 2.30 -19.18 -5.98
N ILE A 7 1.26 -19.99 -6.10
CA ILE A 7 1.16 -21.30 -5.44
C ILE A 7 1.24 -22.37 -6.52
N VAL A 8 2.19 -23.28 -6.37
CA VAL A 8 2.39 -24.41 -7.28
C VAL A 8 2.50 -25.71 -6.50
N PRO A 9 2.18 -26.86 -7.10
CA PRO A 9 2.42 -28.14 -6.44
C PRO A 9 3.90 -28.36 -6.15
N THR A 10 4.78 -28.18 -7.14
CA THR A 10 6.22 -28.48 -7.04
C THR A 10 7.04 -27.59 -7.98
N THR A 11 8.31 -27.35 -7.66
CA THR A 11 9.32 -26.75 -8.56
C THR A 11 10.03 -27.80 -9.43
N LYS A 12 9.68 -29.08 -9.28
CA LYS A 12 10.29 -30.22 -9.98
C LYS A 12 11.80 -30.30 -9.69
N ASP A 13 12.62 -30.20 -10.74
CA ASP A 13 14.07 -30.35 -10.66
C ASP A 13 14.79 -29.01 -10.38
N GLU A 14 14.07 -27.89 -10.33
CA GLU A 14 14.64 -26.58 -10.00
C GLU A 14 14.61 -26.34 -8.49
N THR A 15 15.65 -25.68 -7.96
CA THR A 15 15.55 -25.15 -6.58
C THR A 15 14.51 -24.03 -6.52
N ILE A 16 13.95 -23.79 -5.33
CA ILE A 16 12.93 -22.74 -5.15
C ILE A 16 13.46 -21.35 -5.52
N GLU A 17 14.76 -21.10 -5.35
CA GLU A 17 15.44 -19.85 -5.71
C GLU A 17 15.54 -19.69 -7.24
N GLN A 18 15.94 -20.75 -7.94
CA GLN A 18 16.01 -20.76 -9.40
C GLN A 18 14.63 -20.57 -10.01
N TYR A 19 13.65 -21.32 -9.52
CA TYR A 19 12.25 -21.21 -9.93
C TYR A 19 11.72 -19.79 -9.69
N ALA A 20 12.01 -19.21 -8.52
CA ALA A 20 11.56 -17.87 -8.18
C ALA A 20 12.17 -16.79 -9.06
N THR A 21 13.47 -16.86 -9.32
CA THR A 21 14.17 -15.92 -10.21
C THR A 21 13.58 -16.00 -11.61
N ARG A 22 13.44 -17.21 -12.17
CA ARG A 22 12.86 -17.42 -13.49
C ARG A 22 11.44 -16.86 -13.62
N VAL A 23 10.58 -17.09 -12.62
CA VAL A 23 9.21 -16.56 -12.64
C VAL A 23 9.22 -15.03 -12.52
N PHE A 24 10.02 -14.49 -11.60
CA PHE A 24 10.11 -13.04 -11.37
C PHE A 24 10.52 -12.30 -12.65
N ASP A 25 11.55 -12.80 -13.35
CA ASP A 25 12.05 -12.22 -14.61
C ASP A 25 11.02 -12.33 -15.74
N ASN A 26 10.36 -13.49 -15.85
CA ASN A 26 9.33 -13.71 -16.88
C ASN A 26 8.11 -12.82 -16.69
N TRP A 27 7.69 -12.61 -15.45
CA TRP A 27 6.51 -11.80 -15.13
C TRP A 27 6.81 -10.31 -15.11
N ARG A 28 8.09 -9.93 -15.12
CA ARG A 28 8.55 -8.53 -15.07
C ARG A 28 7.85 -7.77 -13.94
N LEU A 29 7.92 -8.34 -12.74
CA LEU A 29 7.21 -7.80 -11.58
C LEU A 29 7.78 -6.47 -11.13
N GLY A 30 6.89 -5.51 -10.87
CA GLY A 30 7.24 -4.15 -10.51
C GLY A 30 7.42 -3.23 -11.72
N ASP A 31 7.68 -1.96 -11.44
CA ASP A 31 7.99 -0.98 -12.46
C ASP A 31 9.43 -1.15 -12.96
N ALA A 32 9.65 -1.08 -14.28
CA ALA A 32 10.95 -1.35 -14.90
C ALA A 32 12.07 -0.39 -14.45
N LYS A 33 11.73 0.80 -13.97
CA LYS A 33 12.71 1.78 -13.45
C LYS A 33 12.89 1.61 -11.95
N ARG A 34 11.79 1.38 -11.22
CA ARG A 34 11.79 1.33 -9.76
C ARG A 34 12.12 -0.04 -9.19
N ASN A 35 12.04 -1.11 -9.98
CA ASN A 35 12.33 -2.50 -9.61
C ASN A 35 11.65 -2.90 -8.29
N ASP A 36 10.38 -2.53 -8.15
CA ASP A 36 9.62 -2.58 -6.90
C ASP A 36 8.62 -3.75 -6.82
N GLY A 37 9.02 -4.87 -7.42
CA GLY A 37 8.28 -6.13 -7.40
C GLY A 37 8.69 -7.03 -6.24
N ILE A 38 7.74 -7.76 -5.67
CA ILE A 38 7.94 -8.85 -4.72
C ILE A 38 7.12 -10.05 -5.19
N LEU A 39 7.72 -11.23 -5.17
CA LEU A 39 7.07 -12.49 -5.50
C LEU A 39 7.16 -13.46 -4.32
N ILE A 40 6.01 -13.88 -3.82
CA ILE A 40 5.91 -14.96 -2.83
C ILE A 40 5.59 -16.25 -3.59
N ILE A 41 6.46 -17.24 -3.51
CA ILE A 41 6.23 -18.58 -4.09
C ILE A 41 6.05 -19.60 -2.99
N VAL A 42 5.00 -20.39 -3.10
CA VAL A 42 4.74 -21.57 -2.26
C VAL A 42 4.71 -22.80 -3.15
N ALA A 43 5.70 -23.69 -2.99
CA ALA A 43 5.69 -25.02 -3.59
C ALA A 43 5.15 -26.01 -2.57
N TRP A 44 3.86 -26.31 -2.71
CA TRP A 44 3.08 -26.96 -1.66
C TRP A 44 3.53 -28.38 -1.33
N SER A 45 3.71 -29.21 -2.35
CA SER A 45 4.16 -30.61 -2.21
C SER A 45 5.61 -30.69 -1.73
N ASP A 46 6.45 -29.76 -2.17
CA ASP A 46 7.87 -29.69 -1.78
C ASP A 46 8.06 -29.10 -0.38
N ARG A 47 7.01 -28.49 0.18
CA ARG A 47 7.00 -27.80 1.48
C ARG A 47 8.04 -26.68 1.56
N THR A 48 8.34 -26.06 0.42
CA THR A 48 9.27 -24.94 0.32
C THR A 48 8.53 -23.64 0.01
N VAL A 49 9.08 -22.55 0.51
CA VAL A 49 8.53 -21.21 0.33
C VAL A 49 9.66 -20.22 0.14
N ARG A 50 9.47 -19.25 -0.74
CA ARG A 50 10.44 -18.20 -1.04
C ARG A 50 9.73 -16.87 -1.23
N ILE A 51 10.37 -15.81 -0.77
CA ILE A 51 10.01 -14.43 -1.10
C ILE A 51 11.17 -13.88 -1.92
N GLN A 52 10.94 -13.63 -3.21
CA GLN A 52 11.88 -12.97 -4.11
C GLN A 52 11.57 -11.48 -4.13
N VAL A 53 12.60 -10.66 -3.93
CA VAL A 53 12.49 -9.20 -3.85
C VAL A 53 13.24 -8.60 -5.03
N GLY A 54 12.65 -7.59 -5.67
CA GLY A 54 13.30 -6.81 -6.72
C GLY A 54 14.35 -5.86 -6.15
N TYR A 55 15.37 -5.56 -6.95
CA TYR A 55 16.53 -4.76 -6.55
C TYR A 55 16.16 -3.43 -5.88
N GLY A 56 15.12 -2.75 -6.36
CA GLY A 56 14.70 -1.44 -5.83
C GLY A 56 14.09 -1.48 -4.43
N LEU A 57 13.89 -2.67 -3.86
CA LEU A 57 13.37 -2.88 -2.51
C LEU A 57 14.36 -3.57 -1.58
N GLU A 58 15.56 -3.95 -2.03
CA GLU A 58 16.52 -4.70 -1.20
C GLU A 58 17.01 -3.91 0.01
N GLU A 59 17.13 -2.58 -0.11
CA GLU A 59 17.47 -1.68 1.02
C GLU A 59 16.42 -1.72 2.14
N LYS A 60 15.16 -2.02 1.79
CA LYS A 60 14.03 -2.03 2.73
C LYS A 60 13.70 -3.43 3.19
N VAL A 61 13.71 -4.38 2.26
CA VAL A 61 13.37 -5.78 2.46
C VAL A 61 14.58 -6.62 2.07
N THR A 62 15.45 -6.84 3.04
CA THR A 62 16.65 -7.68 2.86
C THR A 62 16.26 -9.15 2.74
N ASP A 63 17.15 -9.96 2.18
CA ASP A 63 16.95 -11.41 2.13
C ASP A 63 16.85 -12.04 3.54
N ALA A 64 17.54 -11.48 4.52
CA ALA A 64 17.44 -11.90 5.92
C ALA A 64 16.02 -11.63 6.46
N LEU A 65 15.48 -10.43 6.24
CA LEU A 65 14.12 -10.09 6.67
C LEU A 65 13.08 -10.98 5.98
N ALA A 66 13.24 -11.22 4.67
CA ALA A 66 12.37 -12.11 3.92
C ALA A 66 12.35 -13.53 4.51
N ARG A 67 13.53 -14.07 4.86
CA ARG A 67 13.65 -15.37 5.55
C ARG A 67 13.01 -15.36 6.94
N ASP A 68 13.13 -14.27 7.68
CA ASP A 68 12.54 -14.13 9.01
C ASP A 68 11.01 -14.06 8.96
N ILE A 69 10.43 -13.34 7.98
CA ILE A 69 8.98 -13.31 7.72
C ILE A 69 8.47 -14.71 7.40
N ILE A 70 9.17 -15.44 6.53
CA ILE A 70 8.83 -16.84 6.21
C ILE A 70 8.78 -17.69 7.49
N ARG A 71 9.84 -17.63 8.31
CA ARG A 71 9.99 -18.46 9.51
C ARG A 71 8.99 -18.10 10.61
N SER A 72 8.70 -16.82 10.78
CA SER A 72 7.90 -16.32 11.90
C SER A 72 6.41 -16.23 11.58
N ASN A 73 6.04 -15.96 10.32
CA ASN A 73 4.65 -15.72 9.93
C ASN A 73 4.07 -16.87 9.10
N MET A 74 4.79 -17.31 8.06
CA MET A 74 4.25 -18.27 7.09
C MET A 74 4.31 -19.71 7.61
N ILE A 75 5.49 -20.17 8.00
CA ILE A 75 5.72 -21.58 8.41
C ILE A 75 4.80 -22.00 9.57
N PRO A 76 4.61 -21.21 10.65
CA PRO A 76 3.74 -21.60 11.76
C PRO A 76 2.26 -21.73 11.34
N ALA A 77 1.79 -20.84 10.47
CA ALA A 77 0.43 -20.88 9.95
C ALA A 77 0.21 -22.07 9.00
N PHE A 78 1.18 -22.33 8.11
CA PHE A 78 1.13 -23.45 7.17
C PHE A 78 1.13 -24.81 7.89
N LYS A 79 1.86 -24.94 8.99
CA LYS A 79 1.82 -26.13 9.87
C LYS A 79 0.42 -26.37 10.45
N GLN A 80 -0.35 -25.32 10.68
CA GLN A 80 -1.75 -25.39 11.14
C GLN A 80 -2.77 -25.47 9.99
N GLN A 81 -2.31 -25.67 8.76
CA GLN A 81 -3.15 -25.64 7.54
C GLN A 81 -3.88 -24.29 7.31
N LYS A 82 -3.39 -23.21 7.91
CA LYS A 82 -3.95 -21.86 7.78
C LYS A 82 -3.20 -21.05 6.71
N PHE A 83 -3.38 -21.42 5.45
CA PHE A 83 -2.64 -20.83 4.31
C PHE A 83 -2.89 -19.35 4.11
N ALA A 84 -4.17 -18.97 4.03
CA ALA A 84 -4.57 -17.59 3.83
C ALA A 84 -4.00 -16.70 4.94
N GLN A 85 -4.07 -17.15 6.19
CA GLN A 85 -3.51 -16.43 7.33
C GLN A 85 -1.98 -16.26 7.23
N GLY A 86 -1.25 -17.32 6.86
CA GLY A 86 0.21 -17.23 6.70
C GLY A 86 0.62 -16.24 5.61
N LEU A 87 -0.10 -16.22 4.49
CA LEU A 87 0.11 -15.27 3.40
C LEU A 87 -0.25 -13.84 3.80
N GLU A 88 -1.39 -13.64 4.45
CA GLU A 88 -1.84 -12.34 4.94
C GLU A 88 -0.84 -11.74 5.93
N LEU A 89 -0.37 -12.53 6.89
CA LEU A 89 0.65 -12.09 7.86
C LEU A 89 1.96 -11.70 7.16
N ALA A 90 2.39 -12.45 6.14
CA ALA A 90 3.60 -12.12 5.38
C ALA A 90 3.44 -10.84 4.56
N ILE A 91 2.30 -10.67 3.87
CA ILE A 91 2.00 -9.47 3.09
C ILE A 91 1.93 -8.24 4.01
N ASN A 92 1.28 -8.37 5.17
CA ASN A 92 1.20 -7.30 6.15
C ASN A 92 2.58 -6.92 6.71
N ALA A 93 3.43 -7.91 7.01
CA ALA A 93 4.80 -7.66 7.46
C ALA A 93 5.63 -6.93 6.38
N LEU A 94 5.53 -7.34 5.12
CA LEU A 94 6.18 -6.68 3.99
C LEU A 94 5.67 -5.24 3.80
N ASN A 95 4.36 -5.04 3.81
CA ASN A 95 3.75 -3.71 3.72
C ASN A 95 4.24 -2.81 4.85
N ASN A 96 4.21 -3.29 6.10
CA ASN A 96 4.67 -2.54 7.26
C ASN A 96 6.14 -2.14 7.11
N GLN A 97 7.03 -3.03 6.67
CA GLN A 97 8.44 -2.67 6.46
C GLN A 97 8.59 -1.56 5.41
N LEU A 98 7.80 -1.65 4.35
CA LEU A 98 7.88 -0.75 3.19
C LEU A 98 7.22 0.61 3.45
N THR A 99 6.23 0.68 4.34
CA THR A 99 5.58 1.91 4.78
C THR A 99 6.24 2.54 6.00
N SER A 100 6.83 1.75 6.92
CA SER A 100 7.48 2.26 8.14
C SER A 100 8.71 3.11 7.83
N GLN A 101 9.41 2.86 6.71
CA GLN A 101 10.48 3.76 6.25
C GLN A 101 9.96 5.00 5.50
N HIS A 102 8.67 5.03 5.14
CA HIS A 102 7.98 6.23 4.65
C HIS A 102 7.24 6.98 5.77
N GLN A 103 7.33 6.53 7.02
CA GLN A 103 7.21 7.46 8.14
C GLN A 103 8.41 8.39 8.02
N TYR A 104 8.21 9.51 7.32
CA TYR A 104 8.95 10.73 7.60
C TYR A 104 9.12 10.80 9.11
N PRO A 105 10.31 11.15 9.63
CA PRO A 105 10.39 11.49 11.03
C PRO A 105 9.42 12.64 11.24
N THR A 106 8.24 12.35 11.78
CA THR A 106 7.48 13.34 12.53
C THR A 106 8.32 13.55 13.77
N ASN A 107 9.34 14.37 13.60
CA ASN A 107 10.00 15.05 14.69
C ASN A 107 8.86 15.69 15.49
N PRO A 108 8.65 15.36 16.78
CA PRO A 108 7.62 16.00 17.58
C PRO A 108 7.94 17.48 17.89
N SER A 109 8.90 18.06 17.18
CA SER A 109 9.42 19.40 17.40
C SER A 109 9.12 20.24 16.16
N GLU A 110 8.20 21.18 16.36
CA GLU A 110 7.94 22.37 15.57
C GLU A 110 6.98 22.28 14.37
N SER A 111 5.84 22.92 14.63
CA SER A 111 5.11 23.84 13.76
C SER A 111 4.04 23.24 12.85
N GLU A 112 2.80 23.48 13.30
CA GLU A 112 1.61 23.68 12.50
C GLU A 112 1.94 24.49 11.23
N SER A 113 2.29 23.81 10.15
CA SER A 113 2.17 24.38 8.81
C SER A 113 0.71 24.23 8.42
N ALA A 114 -0.07 25.26 8.77
CA ALA A 114 -1.42 25.43 8.28
C ALA A 114 -1.44 25.25 6.76
N SER A 115 -2.07 24.14 6.36
CA SER A 115 -2.56 23.81 5.03
C SER A 115 -2.83 25.06 4.19
N SER A 116 -1.92 25.39 3.27
CA SER A 116 -2.14 26.47 2.29
C SER A 116 -3.34 26.18 1.39
N SER A 117 -3.75 24.91 1.29
CA SER A 117 -4.99 24.47 0.66
C SER A 117 -6.24 24.95 1.40
N ASP A 118 -6.26 24.92 2.73
CA ASP A 118 -7.46 25.28 3.49
C ASP A 118 -7.76 26.78 3.40
N HIS A 119 -6.73 27.63 3.48
CA HIS A 119 -6.92 29.08 3.30
C HIS A 119 -7.45 29.46 1.91
N TYR A 120 -7.08 28.72 0.86
CA TYR A 120 -7.60 28.95 -0.49
C TYR A 120 -9.09 28.63 -0.60
N TYR A 121 -9.54 27.49 -0.02
CA TYR A 121 -10.95 27.13 -0.02
C TYR A 121 -11.79 28.07 0.85
N PHE A 122 -11.28 28.52 2.00
CA PHE A 122 -11.96 29.52 2.83
C PHE A 122 -12.08 30.88 2.13
N ALA A 123 -11.03 31.33 1.42
CA ALA A 123 -11.05 32.58 0.67
C ALA A 123 -12.04 32.53 -0.50
N ILE A 124 -12.04 31.42 -1.27
CA ILE A 124 -13.01 31.20 -2.34
C ILE A 124 -14.43 31.20 -1.80
N PHE A 125 -14.69 30.46 -0.71
CA PHE A 125 -16.02 30.41 -0.10
C PHE A 125 -16.52 31.80 0.33
N TRP A 126 -15.65 32.62 0.92
CA TRP A 126 -16.00 34.00 1.31
C TRP A 126 -16.28 34.92 0.12
N VAL A 127 -15.52 34.80 -0.99
CA VAL A 127 -15.77 35.56 -2.22
C VAL A 127 -17.12 35.19 -2.84
N PHE A 128 -17.44 33.88 -2.91
CA PHE A 128 -18.74 33.42 -3.37
C PHE A 128 -19.88 33.85 -2.44
N ALA A 129 -19.69 33.78 -1.12
CA ALA A 129 -20.66 34.24 -0.15
C ALA A 129 -20.97 35.73 -0.35
N VAL A 130 -19.97 36.62 -0.42
CA VAL A 130 -20.21 38.06 -0.61
C VAL A 130 -20.84 38.38 -1.96
N MET A 131 -20.50 37.63 -3.02
CA MET A 131 -21.04 37.89 -4.36
C MET A 131 -22.49 37.38 -4.54
N PHE A 132 -22.89 36.31 -3.87
CA PHE A 132 -24.23 35.71 -3.99
C PHE A 132 -25.19 36.02 -2.83
N PHE A 133 -24.70 36.42 -1.66
CA PHE A 133 -25.52 36.83 -0.50
C PHE A 133 -26.49 37.98 -0.80
N PRO A 134 -26.14 39.04 -1.58
CA PRO A 134 -27.10 40.10 -1.90
C PRO A 134 -28.16 39.68 -2.93
N PHE A 135 -27.93 38.65 -3.75
CA PHE A 135 -28.89 38.20 -4.77
C PHE A 135 -30.07 37.41 -4.15
N TRP A 136 -29.82 36.67 -3.07
CA TRP A 136 -30.86 35.88 -2.42
C TRP A 136 -31.80 36.74 -1.55
N PHE A 137 -31.30 37.83 -0.98
CA PHE A 137 -32.08 38.72 -0.12
C PHE A 137 -33.12 39.55 -0.89
N PHE A 138 -32.87 39.90 -2.16
CA PHE A 138 -33.80 40.69 -2.96
C PHE A 138 -34.91 39.84 -3.62
N HIS A 139 -34.76 38.52 -3.70
CA HIS A 139 -35.74 37.64 -4.40
C HIS A 139 -36.82 37.03 -3.48
N GLN A 140 -36.76 37.25 -2.16
CA GLN A 140 -37.80 36.82 -1.21
C GLN A 140 -38.67 37.96 -0.65
N GLY A 141 -38.61 39.16 -1.24
CA GLY A 141 -39.33 40.34 -0.76
C GLY A 141 -40.65 40.66 -1.46
N SER A 142 -41.20 39.82 -2.35
CA SER A 142 -42.38 40.17 -3.16
C SER A 142 -43.63 39.29 -2.97
N ASN A 143 -43.62 38.34 -2.02
CA ASN A 143 -44.76 37.41 -1.83
C ASN A 143 -45.39 37.43 -0.43
N PHE A 144 -45.34 38.56 0.28
CA PHE A 144 -46.16 38.77 1.48
C PHE A 144 -46.83 40.14 1.44
N LEU A 145 -48.16 40.15 1.43
CA LEU A 145 -49.11 41.28 1.55
C LEU A 145 -49.62 41.91 0.24
N SER A 146 -50.24 41.08 -0.60
CA SER A 146 -51.65 41.32 -0.94
C SER A 146 -52.49 40.70 0.19
N ARG A 147 -53.53 41.40 0.68
CA ARG A 147 -54.44 41.10 1.82
C ARG A 147 -54.08 41.77 3.16
N MET A 148 -54.39 43.05 3.30
CA MET A 148 -55.44 43.61 4.19
C MET A 148 -55.56 45.12 3.95
#